data_AF-A0A449BI00-F1
#
_entry.id   AF-A0A449BI00-F1
#
_cell.length_a   1.000
_cell.length_b   1.000
_cell.length_c   1.000
_cell.angle_alpha   90.00
_cell.angle_beta   90.00
_cell.angle_gamma   90.00
#
_symmetry.space_group_name_H-M   'P 1'
#
loop_
_entity.id
_entity.type
_entity.pdbx_description
1 polymer ?
#
loop_
_entity_poly.entity_id
_entity_poly.type
_entity_poly.pdbx_seq_one_letter_code
_entity_poly.pdbx_strand_id
1 'polypeptide(L)'
;MNHTKIYFDESRNTGEIKLKENKLNYNEQRYFILVGYIEDDEITNKYRKFKEKYLNILYPNNESKEIKGSDLLTRANNPLLNEFINDFIHGSNLLITIYDKKFFILTNFLVWLLGIPFKDLYPNDFMKFNEFLIKIDEVFLGIFINTINYKTKENIKKFIEYVISYDYKECITCELEIHIRDEFVGLVKAFYDQGEGYIEMLKDDIVAESIRIDKKSRNNIVNLTALGETILLYKLNNGSSNSSFKIYHDNIETVQKYMDYYFKKADIDLEFIDSKNNLSIQLADNVASIMGKFINNILPIQSDNSIKTALSKDKEWTRSNLSKIFNTVEKKNIKMVIHLIEQAFLNTYCNTTINELYKFKSELLINLDRRFYNEMYNHKTLVETDKLFKL
;
A
#
# COMPACT_ATOMS: atom_id res chain seq x y z
N MET A 1 22.73 -10.97 -22.15
CA MET A 1 21.92 -9.72 -22.15
C MET A 1 22.07 -9.12 -20.76
N ASN A 2 22.27 -7.80 -20.65
CA ASN A 2 22.28 -7.16 -19.32
C ASN A 2 20.83 -7.05 -18.85
N HIS A 3 20.49 -7.75 -17.78
CA HIS A 3 19.18 -7.62 -17.13
C HIS A 3 19.13 -6.31 -16.37
N THR A 4 18.01 -5.60 -16.43
CA THR A 4 17.76 -4.47 -15.52
C THR A 4 17.69 -5.02 -14.09
N LYS A 5 18.52 -4.50 -13.18
CA LYS A 5 18.47 -4.89 -11.77
C LYS A 5 17.59 -3.92 -10.99
N ILE A 6 16.68 -4.45 -10.19
CA ILE A 6 15.79 -3.65 -9.36
C ILE A 6 15.91 -4.12 -7.91
N TYR A 7 16.22 -3.20 -7.02
CA TYR A 7 16.50 -3.45 -5.61
C TYR A 7 15.36 -2.94 -4.74
N PHE A 8 14.76 -3.81 -3.94
CA PHE A 8 13.59 -3.52 -3.12
C PHE A 8 13.90 -3.53 -1.64
N ASP A 9 13.27 -2.59 -0.93
CA ASP A 9 13.15 -2.62 0.52
C ASP A 9 11.87 -1.91 0.97
N GLU A 10 11.49 -2.13 2.22
CA GLU A 10 10.26 -1.65 2.83
C GLU A 10 10.47 -0.78 4.07
N SER A 11 9.48 0.06 4.38
CA SER A 11 9.50 0.82 5.62
C SER A 11 9.30 -0.08 6.83
N ARG A 12 10.23 -0.07 7.80
CA ARG A 12 10.21 -0.58 9.21
C ARG A 12 9.39 -1.85 9.54
N ASN A 13 8.08 -1.85 9.35
CA ASN A 13 7.22 -3.00 9.65
C ASN A 13 6.91 -3.76 8.36
N THR A 14 7.35 -5.01 8.34
CA THR A 14 7.24 -6.01 7.28
C THR A 14 5.78 -6.31 6.91
N GLY A 15 5.06 -5.42 6.24
CA GLY A 15 3.68 -5.61 5.71
C GLY A 15 2.67 -6.31 6.65
N GLU A 16 2.95 -6.34 7.95
CA GLU A 16 2.40 -7.34 8.86
C GLU A 16 1.00 -6.94 9.32
N ILE A 17 0.10 -7.92 9.31
CA ILE A 17 -1.27 -7.85 9.82
C ILE A 17 -1.45 -9.01 10.78
N LYS A 18 -1.92 -8.71 12.00
CA LYS A 18 -2.13 -9.69 13.07
C LYS A 18 -3.54 -9.57 13.63
N LEU A 19 -3.99 -10.64 14.28
CA LEU A 19 -5.16 -10.60 15.16
C LEU A 19 -4.69 -10.48 16.61
N LYS A 20 -5.18 -9.47 17.33
CA LYS A 20 -5.03 -9.32 18.77
C LYS A 20 -6.41 -9.17 19.39
N GLU A 21 -6.79 -10.09 20.27
CA GLU A 21 -8.12 -10.08 20.92
C GLU A 21 -9.29 -9.99 19.91
N ASN A 22 -9.22 -10.76 18.82
CA ASN A 22 -10.18 -10.72 17.70
C ASN A 22 -10.29 -9.39 16.96
N LYS A 23 -9.32 -8.47 17.13
CA LYS A 23 -9.23 -7.23 16.37
C LYS A 23 -8.07 -7.28 15.40
N LEU A 24 -8.27 -6.67 14.24
CA LEU A 24 -7.19 -6.43 13.30
C LEU A 24 -6.17 -5.47 13.93
N ASN A 25 -4.89 -5.82 13.85
CA ASN A 25 -3.80 -5.05 14.41
C ASN A 25 -2.70 -4.89 13.36
N TYR A 26 -2.30 -3.63 13.12
CA TYR A 26 -1.30 -3.26 12.13
C TYR A 26 0.09 -2.98 12.75
N ASN A 27 0.32 -3.44 13.99
CA ASN A 27 1.44 -3.02 14.85
C ASN A 27 1.50 -1.48 14.93
N GLU A 28 2.68 -0.90 14.68
CA GLU A 28 2.93 0.55 14.74
C GLU A 28 2.53 1.30 13.45
N GLN A 29 2.24 0.58 12.35
CA GLN A 29 2.11 1.19 11.01
C GLN A 29 1.01 0.55 10.18
N ARG A 30 -0.07 1.32 9.94
CA ARG A 30 -1.15 0.99 9.00
C ARG A 30 -0.71 1.11 7.56
N TYR A 31 0.12 2.11 7.24
CA TYR A 31 0.64 2.34 5.89
C TYR A 31 1.96 1.62 5.69
N PHE A 32 2.02 0.80 4.66
CA PHE A 32 3.20 0.07 4.21
C PHE A 32 3.78 0.74 2.96
N ILE A 33 5.07 1.06 2.99
CA ILE A 33 5.77 1.62 1.83
C ILE A 33 6.77 0.59 1.33
N LEU A 34 6.69 0.27 0.05
CA LEU A 34 7.68 -0.51 -0.68
C LEU A 34 8.36 0.41 -1.69
N VAL A 35 9.69 0.37 -1.75
CA VAL A 35 10.46 1.11 -2.74
C VAL A 35 11.32 0.16 -3.54
N GLY A 36 11.24 0.25 -4.87
CA GLY A 36 12.16 -0.37 -5.81
C GLY A 36 13.08 0.67 -6.42
N TYR A 37 14.39 0.47 -6.33
CA TYR A 37 15.40 1.26 -7.01
C TYR A 37 15.94 0.50 -8.21
N ILE A 38 15.76 1.07 -9.40
CA ILE A 38 16.32 0.58 -10.65
C ILE A 38 17.79 0.99 -10.69
N GLU A 39 18.68 0.01 -10.82
CA GLU A 39 20.12 0.22 -10.73
C GLU A 39 20.61 1.25 -11.74
N ASP A 40 21.25 2.28 -11.21
CA ASP A 40 21.98 3.29 -11.97
C ASP A 40 23.37 3.46 -11.34
N ASP A 41 24.41 3.16 -12.11
CA ASP A 41 25.80 3.20 -11.61
C ASP A 41 26.21 4.61 -11.18
N GLU A 42 25.72 5.66 -11.83
CA GLU A 42 26.04 7.04 -11.48
C GLU A 42 25.44 7.41 -10.13
N ILE A 43 24.14 7.14 -9.95
CA ILE A 43 23.43 7.39 -8.69
C ILE A 43 24.02 6.53 -7.58
N THR A 44 24.33 5.26 -7.84
CA THR A 44 24.94 4.35 -6.85
C THR A 44 26.33 4.82 -6.42
N ASN A 45 27.14 5.30 -7.37
CA ASN A 45 28.45 5.88 -7.07
C ASN A 45 28.32 7.20 -6.29
N LYS A 46 27.33 8.03 -6.62
CA LYS A 46 27.02 9.27 -5.89
C LYS A 46 26.58 8.97 -4.46
N TYR A 47 25.76 7.94 -4.26
CA TYR A 47 25.32 7.50 -2.94
C TYR A 47 26.49 6.98 -2.09
N ARG A 48 27.44 6.26 -2.70
CA ARG A 48 28.70 5.88 -2.02
C ARG A 48 29.46 7.09 -1.50
N LYS A 49 29.64 8.13 -2.32
CA LYS A 49 30.32 9.37 -1.92
C LYS A 49 29.55 10.13 -0.83
N PHE A 50 28.22 10.21 -0.95
CA PHE A 50 27.37 10.80 0.09
C PHE A 50 27.55 10.08 1.42
N LYS A 51 27.56 8.74 1.39
CA LYS A 51 27.80 7.91 2.56
C LYS A 51 29.18 8.16 3.17
N GLU A 52 30.26 8.12 2.38
CA GLU A 52 31.62 8.42 2.84
C GLU A 52 31.73 9.81 3.50
N LYS A 53 31.04 10.81 2.93
CA LYS A 53 31.02 12.19 3.44
C LYS A 53 30.31 12.31 4.79
N TYR A 54 29.18 11.63 4.99
CA TYR A 54 28.30 11.85 6.13
C TYR A 54 28.34 10.76 7.20
N LEU A 55 28.89 9.57 6.92
CA LEU A 55 28.89 8.46 7.88
C LEU A 55 29.63 8.84 9.17
N ASN A 56 30.83 9.41 9.08
CA ASN A 56 31.60 9.83 10.26
C ASN A 56 30.96 11.02 11.01
N ILE A 57 30.13 11.82 10.33
CA ILE A 57 29.40 12.94 10.95
C ILE A 57 28.22 12.41 11.76
N LEU A 58 27.47 11.47 11.20
CA LEU A 58 26.32 10.85 11.85
C LEU A 58 26.74 9.85 12.94
N TYR A 59 27.88 9.19 12.76
CA TYR A 59 28.37 8.10 13.60
C TYR A 59 29.85 8.27 14.00
N PRO A 60 30.21 9.34 14.75
CA PRO A 60 31.60 9.61 15.10
C PRO A 60 32.23 8.54 16.00
N ASN A 61 31.41 7.78 16.74
CA ASN A 61 31.85 6.76 17.71
C ASN A 61 31.26 5.37 17.44
N ASN A 62 30.65 5.13 16.28
CA ASN A 62 29.89 3.91 16.03
C ASN A 62 30.42 3.16 14.82
N GLU A 63 30.45 1.82 14.89
CA GLU A 63 30.86 0.95 13.79
C GLU A 63 29.76 0.78 12.73
N SER A 64 28.63 1.50 12.84
CA SER A 64 27.56 1.44 11.85
C SER A 64 28.11 1.83 10.49
N LYS A 65 28.10 0.88 9.55
CA LYS A 65 28.49 1.09 8.16
C LYS A 65 27.32 1.53 7.30
N GLU A 66 26.22 2.03 7.86
CA GLU A 66 25.02 2.37 7.12
C GLU A 66 24.38 3.65 7.66
N ILE A 67 23.96 4.53 6.74
CA ILE A 67 23.11 5.68 7.05
C ILE A 67 21.67 5.19 7.01
N LYS A 68 20.92 5.35 8.10
CA LYS A 68 19.50 5.00 8.18
C LYS A 68 18.63 6.19 7.85
N GLY A 69 17.48 5.95 7.20
CA GLY A 69 16.56 7.01 6.80
C GLY A 69 16.05 7.82 8.00
N SER A 70 15.93 7.17 9.17
CA SER A 70 15.59 7.86 10.43
C SER A 70 16.63 8.90 10.87
N ASP A 71 17.89 8.73 10.50
CA ASP A 71 18.96 9.69 10.81
C ASP A 71 18.74 10.98 10.02
N LEU A 72 18.25 10.87 8.78
CA LEU A 72 17.96 12.00 7.91
C LEU A 72 16.70 12.75 8.34
N LEU A 73 15.77 12.10 9.04
CA LEU A 73 14.45 12.62 9.40
C LEU A 73 14.44 13.51 10.66
N THR A 74 15.48 14.34 10.85
CA THR A 74 15.52 15.35 11.90
C THR A 74 15.71 16.75 11.29
N ARG A 75 15.10 17.78 11.90
CA ARG A 75 15.24 19.16 11.41
C ARG A 75 16.69 19.64 11.41
N ALA A 76 17.51 19.15 12.34
CA ALA A 76 18.95 19.44 12.39
C ALA A 76 19.67 18.92 11.15
N ASN A 77 19.20 17.81 10.58
CA ASN A 77 19.77 17.19 9.39
C ASN A 77 19.06 17.62 8.10
N ASN A 78 18.29 18.72 8.11
CA ASN A 78 17.66 19.27 6.91
C ASN A 78 18.62 19.47 5.73
N PRO A 79 19.87 19.96 5.90
CA PRO A 79 20.81 20.04 4.80
C PRO A 79 21.08 18.67 4.16
N LEU A 80 21.32 17.64 4.98
CA LEU A 80 21.59 16.27 4.52
C LEU A 80 20.35 15.65 3.87
N LEU A 81 19.16 15.85 4.45
CA LEU A 81 17.90 15.37 3.89
C LEU A 81 17.60 16.04 2.54
N ASN A 82 17.84 17.35 2.42
CA ASN A 82 17.66 18.06 1.15
C ASN A 82 18.65 17.57 0.09
N GLU A 83 19.93 17.39 0.43
CA GLU A 83 20.92 16.78 -0.47
C GLU A 83 20.43 15.38 -0.90
N PHE A 84 20.00 14.55 0.05
CA PHE A 84 19.51 13.20 -0.24
C PHE A 84 18.29 13.18 -1.17
N ILE A 85 17.26 13.99 -0.89
CA ILE A 85 16.06 14.07 -1.73
C ILE A 85 16.42 14.54 -3.15
N ASN A 86 17.22 15.60 -3.26
CA ASN A 86 17.57 16.18 -4.56
C ASN A 86 18.48 15.26 -5.39
N ASP A 87 19.34 14.49 -4.73
CA ASP A 87 20.38 13.71 -5.39
C ASP A 87 20.01 12.26 -5.67
N PHE A 88 19.02 11.71 -4.95
CA PHE A 88 18.67 10.29 -5.05
C PHE A 88 17.17 10.03 -5.19
N ILE A 89 16.29 10.98 -4.86
CA ILE A 89 14.83 10.82 -4.96
C ILE A 89 14.30 11.62 -6.15
N HIS A 90 14.59 11.15 -7.36
CA HIS A 90 14.14 11.80 -8.58
C HIS A 90 14.09 10.86 -9.79
N GLY A 91 13.38 11.29 -10.83
CA GLY A 91 13.36 10.65 -12.14
C GLY A 91 12.59 9.33 -12.18
N SER A 92 13.01 8.46 -13.10
CA SER A 92 12.38 7.18 -13.42
C SER A 92 12.98 5.98 -12.68
N ASN A 93 14.06 6.16 -11.93
CA ASN A 93 14.82 5.07 -11.30
C ASN A 93 14.20 4.60 -9.97
N LEU A 94 13.09 5.18 -9.54
CA LEU A 94 12.37 4.78 -8.34
C LEU A 94 10.97 4.30 -8.69
N LEU A 95 10.57 3.19 -8.07
CA LEU A 95 9.23 2.65 -8.00
C LEU A 95 8.77 2.79 -6.56
N ILE A 96 7.69 3.53 -6.31
CA ILE A 96 7.20 3.77 -4.94
C ILE A 96 5.78 3.25 -4.84
N THR A 97 5.55 2.33 -3.91
CA THR A 97 4.22 1.76 -3.67
C THR A 97 3.78 2.08 -2.25
N ILE A 98 2.66 2.79 -2.14
CA ILE A 98 2.02 3.19 -0.89
C ILE A 98 0.79 2.29 -0.69
N TYR A 99 0.80 1.46 0.35
CA TYR A 99 -0.31 0.56 0.69
C TYR A 99 -0.95 0.94 2.02
N ASP A 100 -2.28 0.91 2.06
CA ASP A 100 -3.02 0.89 3.32
C ASP A 100 -3.45 -0.55 3.61
N LYS A 101 -2.93 -1.13 4.70
CA LYS A 101 -3.25 -2.49 5.12
C LYS A 101 -4.75 -2.69 5.38
N LYS A 102 -5.44 -1.66 5.88
CA LYS A 102 -6.90 -1.72 6.12
C LYS A 102 -7.65 -1.77 4.80
N PHE A 103 -7.31 -0.87 3.88
CA PHE A 103 -7.88 -0.83 2.53
C PHE A 103 -7.64 -2.14 1.76
N PHE A 104 -6.44 -2.73 1.89
CA PHE A 104 -6.13 -4.04 1.33
C PHE A 104 -7.08 -5.13 1.86
N ILE A 105 -7.28 -5.24 3.18
CA ILE A 105 -8.21 -6.23 3.75
C ILE A 105 -9.65 -5.97 3.31
N LEU A 106 -10.09 -4.71 3.25
CA LEU A 106 -11.44 -4.34 2.81
C LEU A 106 -11.69 -4.66 1.33
N THR A 107 -10.69 -4.40 0.48
CA THR A 107 -10.78 -4.75 -0.94
C THR A 107 -10.95 -6.26 -1.09
N ASN A 108 -10.17 -7.06 -0.36
CA ASN A 108 -10.30 -8.51 -0.39
C ASN A 108 -11.61 -9.01 0.25
N PHE A 109 -12.10 -8.35 1.30
CA PHE A 109 -13.42 -8.62 1.87
C PHE A 109 -14.53 -8.45 0.84
N LEU A 110 -14.53 -7.32 0.12
CA LEU A 110 -15.54 -7.05 -0.90
C LEU A 110 -15.42 -7.97 -2.11
N VAL A 111 -14.20 -8.29 -2.56
CA VAL A 111 -14.00 -9.26 -3.65
C VAL A 111 -14.47 -10.65 -3.22
N TRP A 112 -14.16 -11.08 -2.00
CA TRP A 112 -14.64 -12.36 -1.48
C TRP A 112 -16.17 -12.38 -1.41
N LEU A 113 -16.78 -11.32 -0.91
CA LEU A 113 -18.23 -11.25 -0.70
C LEU A 113 -19.02 -11.11 -2.02
N LEU A 114 -18.57 -10.25 -2.93
CA LEU A 114 -19.32 -9.86 -4.14
C LEU A 114 -18.77 -10.52 -5.42
N GLY A 115 -17.57 -11.10 -5.36
CA GLY A 115 -16.88 -11.72 -6.47
C GLY A 115 -16.05 -10.73 -7.32
N ILE A 116 -15.02 -11.27 -7.99
CA ILE A 116 -14.25 -10.53 -9.02
C ILE A 116 -15.17 -9.98 -10.13
N PRO A 117 -16.17 -10.72 -10.65
CA PRO A 117 -17.06 -10.18 -11.68
C PRO A 117 -17.80 -8.92 -11.24
N PHE A 118 -18.18 -8.80 -9.96
CA PHE A 118 -18.83 -7.59 -9.47
C PHE A 118 -17.87 -6.40 -9.48
N LYS A 119 -16.63 -6.60 -9.01
CA LYS A 119 -15.59 -5.56 -9.06
C LYS A 119 -15.36 -5.06 -10.49
N ASP A 120 -15.36 -5.97 -11.48
CA ASP A 120 -15.05 -5.64 -12.86
C ASP A 120 -16.25 -5.01 -13.61
N LEU A 121 -17.47 -5.49 -13.35
CA LEU A 121 -18.70 -5.00 -14.01
C LEU A 121 -19.28 -3.74 -13.34
N TYR A 122 -19.07 -3.60 -12.02
CA TYR A 122 -19.60 -2.50 -11.20
C TYR A 122 -18.49 -1.81 -10.39
N PRO A 123 -17.41 -1.32 -11.04
CA PRO A 123 -16.26 -0.73 -10.35
C PRO A 123 -16.64 0.50 -9.51
N ASN A 124 -17.65 1.25 -9.94
CA ASN A 124 -18.16 2.42 -9.20
C ASN A 124 -18.77 2.02 -7.86
N ASP A 125 -19.65 1.01 -7.86
CA ASP A 125 -20.27 0.50 -6.64
C ASP A 125 -19.23 -0.17 -5.75
N PHE A 126 -18.29 -0.93 -6.33
CA PHE A 126 -17.18 -1.52 -5.60
C PHE A 126 -16.33 -0.48 -4.87
N MET A 127 -15.96 0.63 -5.53
CA MET A 127 -15.19 1.71 -4.90
C MET A 127 -16.04 2.48 -3.88
N LYS A 128 -17.32 2.74 -4.18
CA LYS A 128 -18.28 3.36 -3.25
C LYS A 128 -18.38 2.56 -1.95
N PHE A 129 -18.50 1.24 -2.04
CA PHE A 129 -18.53 0.37 -0.85
C PHE A 129 -17.20 0.34 -0.11
N ASN A 130 -16.06 0.36 -0.80
CA ASN A 130 -14.76 0.48 -0.13
C ASN A 130 -14.62 1.80 0.66
N GLU A 131 -14.96 2.95 0.05
CA GLU A 131 -14.91 4.25 0.74
C GLU A 131 -15.88 4.31 1.92
N PHE A 132 -17.05 3.68 1.82
CA PHE A 132 -17.99 3.57 2.93
C PHE A 132 -17.41 2.71 4.07
N LEU A 133 -16.87 1.53 3.75
CA LEU A 133 -16.38 0.56 4.73
C LEU A 133 -15.00 0.89 5.30
N ILE A 134 -14.24 1.85 4.76
CA ILE A 134 -12.91 2.21 5.31
C ILE A 134 -12.96 2.69 6.76
N LYS A 135 -14.12 3.18 7.19
CA LYS A 135 -14.40 3.66 8.54
C LYS A 135 -14.76 2.52 9.51
N ILE A 136 -15.05 1.31 9.01
CA ILE A 136 -15.53 0.18 9.82
C ILE A 136 -14.54 -0.17 10.92
N ASP A 137 -15.02 -0.62 12.07
CA ASP A 137 -14.13 -0.95 13.17
C ASP A 137 -13.21 -2.17 12.89
N GLU A 138 -12.10 -2.25 13.63
CA GLU A 138 -11.14 -3.35 13.50
C GLU A 138 -11.67 -4.69 14.08
N VAL A 139 -12.78 -4.69 14.84
CA VAL A 139 -13.44 -5.91 15.32
C VAL A 139 -14.13 -6.61 14.16
N PHE A 140 -14.89 -5.88 13.34
CA PHE A 140 -15.54 -6.38 12.15
C PHE A 140 -14.52 -7.08 11.23
N LEU A 141 -13.40 -6.40 10.95
CA LEU A 141 -12.33 -6.97 10.13
C LEU A 141 -11.66 -8.17 10.80
N GLY A 142 -11.54 -8.18 12.13
CA GLY A 142 -11.02 -9.33 12.86
C GLY A 142 -11.95 -10.55 12.78
N ILE A 143 -13.27 -10.36 12.84
CA ILE A 143 -14.26 -11.42 12.62
C ILE A 143 -14.14 -11.95 11.18
N PHE A 144 -14.02 -11.06 10.19
CA PHE A 144 -13.80 -11.46 8.80
C PHE A 144 -12.57 -12.37 8.65
N ILE A 145 -11.41 -11.94 9.15
CA ILE A 145 -10.18 -12.76 9.07
C ILE A 145 -10.35 -14.11 9.78
N ASN A 146 -11.02 -14.14 10.93
CA ASN A 146 -11.33 -15.40 11.62
C ASN A 146 -12.21 -16.33 10.78
N THR A 147 -13.24 -15.80 10.12
CA THR A 147 -14.09 -16.56 9.18
C THR A 147 -13.26 -17.17 8.06
N ILE A 148 -12.32 -16.40 7.50
CA ILE A 148 -11.44 -16.85 6.41
C ILE A 148 -10.42 -17.90 6.89
N ASN A 149 -9.93 -17.79 8.12
CA ASN A 149 -9.04 -18.78 8.72
C ASN A 149 -9.78 -20.09 9.03
N TYR A 150 -11.08 -20.03 9.34
CA TYR A 150 -11.93 -21.17 9.68
C TYR A 150 -13.18 -21.23 8.81
N LYS A 151 -13.01 -21.49 7.50
CA LYS A 151 -14.06 -21.48 6.45
C LYS A 151 -15.05 -22.65 6.53
N THR A 152 -15.68 -22.85 7.68
CA THR A 152 -16.84 -23.76 7.77
C THR A 152 -18.07 -23.06 7.20
N LYS A 153 -19.00 -23.81 6.61
CA LYS A 153 -20.28 -23.24 6.12
C LYS A 153 -20.99 -22.43 7.20
N GLU A 154 -20.96 -22.94 8.42
CA GLU A 154 -21.57 -22.31 9.60
C GLU A 154 -20.91 -20.97 9.98
N ASN A 155 -19.58 -20.90 9.95
CA ASN A 155 -18.87 -19.65 10.24
C ASN A 155 -19.12 -18.60 9.16
N ILE A 156 -19.13 -19.02 7.88
CA ILE A 156 -19.44 -18.14 6.76
C ILE A 156 -20.87 -17.61 6.92
N LYS A 157 -21.85 -18.49 7.15
CA LYS A 157 -23.25 -18.12 7.37
C LYS A 157 -23.40 -17.08 8.49
N LYS A 158 -22.83 -17.36 9.67
CA LYS A 158 -22.85 -16.43 10.82
C LYS A 158 -22.22 -15.08 10.48
N PHE A 159 -21.13 -15.08 9.72
CA PHE A 159 -20.48 -13.86 9.33
C PHE A 159 -21.33 -13.05 8.35
N ILE A 160 -21.96 -13.67 7.35
CA ILE A 160 -22.87 -12.97 6.44
C ILE A 160 -24.07 -12.38 7.19
N GLU A 161 -24.66 -13.14 8.11
CA GLU A 161 -25.73 -12.65 9.00
C GLU A 161 -25.27 -11.47 9.86
N TYR A 162 -24.02 -11.51 10.33
CA TYR A 162 -23.39 -10.40 11.04
C TYR A 162 -23.21 -9.17 10.14
N VAL A 163 -22.69 -9.31 8.92
CA VAL A 163 -22.58 -8.21 7.93
C VAL A 163 -23.96 -7.57 7.70
N ILE A 164 -24.99 -8.39 7.50
CA ILE A 164 -26.35 -7.91 7.23
C ILE A 164 -26.96 -7.14 8.42
N SER A 165 -26.68 -7.57 9.64
CA SER A 165 -27.27 -7.00 10.87
C SER A 165 -26.39 -5.95 11.56
N TYR A 166 -25.16 -5.74 11.09
CA TYR A 166 -24.25 -4.74 11.63
C TYR A 166 -24.84 -3.33 11.47
N ASP A 167 -24.62 -2.45 12.46
CA ASP A 167 -25.27 -1.14 12.51
C ASP A 167 -24.53 -0.04 11.74
N TYR A 168 -23.26 -0.27 11.38
CA TYR A 168 -22.40 0.62 10.60
C TYR A 168 -22.33 2.06 11.14
N LYS A 169 -22.52 2.25 12.44
CA LYS A 169 -22.62 3.60 13.03
C LYS A 169 -21.37 4.45 12.77
N GLU A 170 -20.19 3.84 12.77
CA GLU A 170 -18.94 4.54 12.50
C GLU A 170 -18.75 4.95 11.04
N CYS A 171 -19.46 4.28 10.11
CA CYS A 171 -19.43 4.62 8.69
C CYS A 171 -20.44 5.73 8.34
N ILE A 172 -21.48 5.90 9.15
CA ILE A 172 -22.61 6.80 8.87
C ILE A 172 -22.43 8.15 9.57
N THR A 173 -22.16 9.17 8.77
CA THR A 173 -22.04 10.57 9.19
C THR A 173 -23.05 11.49 8.50
N CYS A 174 -23.74 11.01 7.46
CA CYS A 174 -24.77 11.74 6.72
C CYS A 174 -25.81 10.81 6.06
N GLU A 175 -26.90 11.40 5.53
CA GLU A 175 -27.98 10.65 4.87
C GLU A 175 -27.51 9.85 3.64
N LEU A 176 -26.52 10.37 2.90
CA LEU A 176 -25.94 9.65 1.75
C LEU A 176 -25.32 8.32 2.19
N GLU A 177 -24.64 8.29 3.34
CA GLU A 177 -24.01 7.06 3.85
C GLU A 177 -25.05 6.07 4.40
N ILE A 178 -26.22 6.53 4.84
CA ILE A 178 -27.36 5.65 5.15
C ILE A 178 -27.80 4.94 3.87
N HIS A 179 -27.95 5.69 2.77
CA HIS A 179 -28.35 5.11 1.49
C HIS A 179 -27.31 4.10 0.98
N ILE A 180 -26.01 4.42 1.02
CA ILE A 180 -24.93 3.50 0.62
C ILE A 180 -24.95 2.23 1.48
N ARG A 181 -25.18 2.37 2.80
CA ARG A 181 -25.35 1.23 3.71
C ARG A 181 -26.50 0.34 3.28
N ASP A 182 -27.66 0.93 2.99
CA ASP A 182 -28.86 0.18 2.63
C ASP A 182 -28.69 -0.55 1.28
N GLU A 183 -28.03 0.08 0.30
CA GLU A 183 -27.64 -0.56 -0.96
C GLU A 183 -26.67 -1.72 -0.74
N PHE A 184 -25.60 -1.53 0.05
CA PHE A 184 -24.62 -2.56 0.35
C PHE A 184 -25.27 -3.76 1.06
N VAL A 185 -26.01 -3.51 2.14
CA VAL A 185 -26.69 -4.56 2.90
C VAL A 185 -27.77 -5.24 2.05
N GLY A 186 -28.52 -4.49 1.25
CA GLY A 186 -29.51 -5.04 0.33
C GLY A 186 -28.90 -5.98 -0.70
N LEU A 187 -27.73 -5.61 -1.26
CA LEU A 187 -26.98 -6.45 -2.18
C LEU A 187 -26.48 -7.74 -1.51
N VAL A 188 -25.89 -7.64 -0.31
CA VAL A 188 -25.42 -8.81 0.44
C VAL A 188 -26.58 -9.75 0.80
N LYS A 189 -27.73 -9.20 1.20
CA LYS A 189 -28.96 -9.99 1.41
C LYS A 189 -29.39 -10.71 0.13
N ALA A 190 -29.43 -10.02 -1.00
CA ALA A 190 -29.83 -10.60 -2.27
C ALA A 190 -28.92 -11.76 -2.71
N PHE A 191 -27.61 -11.69 -2.44
CA PHE A 191 -26.68 -12.81 -2.63
C PHE A 191 -26.93 -13.94 -1.62
N TYR A 192 -27.11 -13.61 -0.35
CA TYR A 192 -27.35 -14.59 0.72
C TYR A 192 -28.65 -15.39 0.49
N ASP A 193 -29.70 -14.72 -0.01
CA ASP A 193 -31.00 -15.32 -0.31
C ASP A 193 -30.95 -16.33 -1.48
N GLN A 194 -29.84 -16.38 -2.24
CA GLN A 194 -29.59 -17.45 -3.23
C GLN A 194 -29.34 -18.82 -2.57
N GLY A 195 -29.14 -18.85 -1.24
CA GLY A 195 -29.09 -20.07 -0.44
C GLY A 195 -27.71 -20.74 -0.39
N GLU A 196 -27.69 -22.06 -0.18
CA GLU A 196 -26.46 -22.81 0.11
C GLU A 196 -25.39 -22.72 -1.00
N GLY A 197 -25.81 -22.52 -2.26
CA GLY A 197 -24.88 -22.39 -3.39
C GLY A 197 -23.91 -21.21 -3.24
N TYR A 198 -24.38 -20.08 -2.70
CA TYR A 198 -23.53 -18.91 -2.44
C TYR A 198 -22.54 -19.17 -1.30
N ILE A 199 -22.98 -19.85 -0.23
CA ILE A 199 -22.11 -20.21 0.89
C ILE A 199 -21.01 -21.20 0.46
N GLU A 200 -21.31 -22.16 -0.41
CA GLU A 200 -20.28 -23.03 -0.99
C GLU A 200 -19.29 -22.24 -1.86
N MET A 201 -19.78 -21.32 -2.69
CA MET A 201 -18.91 -20.49 -3.53
C MET A 201 -17.91 -19.69 -2.66
N LEU A 202 -18.37 -19.05 -1.59
CA LEU A 202 -17.51 -18.30 -0.67
C LEU A 202 -16.48 -19.18 0.04
N LYS A 203 -16.83 -20.43 0.33
CA LYS A 203 -15.96 -21.38 1.02
C LYS A 203 -14.77 -21.81 0.13
N ASP A 204 -15.04 -22.02 -1.15
CA ASP A 204 -14.07 -22.50 -2.13
C ASP A 204 -13.30 -21.34 -2.82
N ASP A 205 -13.60 -20.09 -2.47
CA ASP A 205 -13.01 -18.90 -3.09
C ASP A 205 -11.49 -18.75 -2.80
N ILE A 206 -10.74 -18.44 -3.86
CA ILE A 206 -9.27 -18.30 -3.86
C ILE A 206 -8.77 -17.01 -3.18
N VAL A 207 -9.57 -15.95 -3.14
CA VAL A 207 -9.26 -14.68 -2.43
C VAL A 207 -9.15 -14.96 -0.94
N ALA A 208 -9.97 -15.88 -0.45
CA ALA A 208 -9.90 -16.32 0.93
C ALA A 208 -8.63 -17.17 1.21
N GLU A 209 -7.90 -17.64 0.19
CA GLU A 209 -6.55 -18.20 0.37
C GLU A 209 -5.46 -17.12 0.38
N SER A 210 -5.63 -16.05 -0.40
CA SER A 210 -4.68 -14.94 -0.54
C SER A 210 -4.70 -13.93 0.60
N ILE A 211 -5.57 -14.09 1.60
CA ILE A 211 -5.57 -13.27 2.85
C ILE A 211 -5.54 -14.13 4.12
N ARG A 212 -5.42 -15.45 3.98
CA ARG A 212 -5.42 -16.37 5.13
C ARG A 212 -4.19 -16.11 5.99
N ILE A 213 -4.43 -15.67 7.23
CA ILE A 213 -3.39 -15.43 8.23
C ILE A 213 -3.19 -16.71 9.06
N ASP A 214 -2.34 -17.62 8.58
CA ASP A 214 -2.01 -18.89 9.25
C ASP A 214 -0.52 -18.95 9.66
N LYS A 215 -0.27 -19.15 10.96
CA LYS A 215 1.05 -19.25 11.60
C LYS A 215 1.99 -18.06 11.30
N LYS A 216 3.19 -18.06 11.92
CA LYS A 216 4.17 -16.96 11.89
C LYS A 216 4.57 -16.46 10.49
N SER A 217 4.30 -17.21 9.41
CA SER A 217 4.77 -16.92 8.04
C SER A 217 3.76 -16.21 7.13
N ARG A 218 2.48 -16.03 7.50
CA ARG A 218 1.46 -15.41 6.62
C ARG A 218 0.93 -14.05 7.05
N ASN A 219 1.49 -13.47 8.12
CA ASN A 219 1.10 -12.14 8.57
C ASN A 219 1.53 -11.03 7.60
N ASN A 220 2.52 -11.27 6.73
CA ASN A 220 3.11 -10.28 5.84
C ASN A 220 2.64 -10.44 4.38
N ILE A 221 1.33 -10.60 4.20
CA ILE A 221 0.71 -10.80 2.89
C ILE A 221 0.77 -9.55 1.99
N VAL A 222 0.85 -8.38 2.62
CA VAL A 222 0.92 -7.10 1.91
C VAL A 222 2.23 -6.97 1.16
N ASN A 223 3.34 -7.49 1.67
CA ASN A 223 4.62 -7.41 0.97
C ASN A 223 4.62 -8.20 -0.35
N LEU A 224 4.23 -9.48 -0.34
CA LEU A 224 4.12 -10.26 -1.58
C LEU A 224 3.23 -9.55 -2.60
N THR A 225 2.05 -9.10 -2.17
CA THR A 225 1.09 -8.44 -3.07
C THR A 225 1.66 -7.13 -3.61
N ALA A 226 2.21 -6.28 -2.74
CA ALA A 226 2.81 -5.01 -3.12
C ALA A 226 3.98 -5.19 -4.08
N LEU A 227 4.86 -6.18 -3.85
CA LEU A 227 5.98 -6.47 -4.75
C LEU A 227 5.48 -6.93 -6.12
N GLY A 228 4.57 -7.91 -6.16
CA GLY A 228 3.99 -8.39 -7.42
C GLY A 228 3.28 -7.28 -8.21
N GLU A 229 2.51 -6.45 -7.53
CA GLU A 229 1.82 -5.30 -8.12
C GLU A 229 2.77 -4.20 -8.59
N THR A 230 3.92 -4.02 -7.94
CA THR A 230 4.95 -3.05 -8.34
C THR A 230 5.73 -3.54 -9.55
N ILE A 231 6.07 -4.83 -9.60
CA ILE A 231 6.69 -5.46 -10.76
C ILE A 231 5.77 -5.39 -11.97
N LEU A 232 4.47 -5.65 -11.78
CA LEU A 232 3.47 -5.50 -12.85
C LEU A 232 3.43 -4.07 -13.40
N LEU A 233 3.40 -3.07 -12.51
CA LEU A 233 3.44 -1.66 -12.91
C LEU A 233 4.70 -1.36 -13.74
N TYR A 234 5.86 -1.83 -13.29
CA TYR A 234 7.11 -1.68 -14.01
C TYR A 234 7.06 -2.32 -15.41
N LYS A 235 6.53 -3.55 -15.52
CA LYS A 235 6.32 -4.23 -16.81
C LYS A 235 5.44 -3.41 -17.74
N LEU A 236 4.30 -2.93 -17.25
CA LEU A 236 3.35 -2.15 -18.05
C LEU A 236 3.94 -0.81 -18.52
N ASN A 237 4.69 -0.13 -17.66
CA ASN A 237 5.28 1.17 -17.96
C ASN A 237 6.44 1.09 -18.98
N ASN A 238 7.09 -0.07 -19.10
CA ASN A 238 8.32 -0.24 -19.90
C ASN A 238 8.18 -1.27 -21.02
N GLY A 239 7.04 -1.98 -21.13
CA GLY A 239 6.87 -3.08 -22.08
C GLY A 239 7.80 -4.27 -21.78
N SER A 240 8.17 -4.45 -20.52
CA SER A 240 9.14 -5.45 -20.07
C SER A 240 8.52 -6.84 -19.87
N SER A 241 9.29 -7.89 -20.15
CA SER A 241 8.94 -9.29 -19.83
C SER A 241 9.63 -9.73 -18.54
N ASN A 242 9.19 -10.85 -17.93
CA ASN A 242 9.82 -11.36 -16.69
C ASN A 242 11.32 -11.64 -16.87
N SER A 243 11.74 -12.06 -18.06
CA SER A 243 13.14 -12.35 -18.38
C SER A 243 14.04 -11.11 -18.53
N SER A 244 13.48 -9.90 -18.65
CA SER A 244 14.25 -8.68 -18.93
C SER A 244 14.83 -8.00 -17.69
N PHE A 245 14.41 -8.41 -16.50
CA PHE A 245 14.87 -7.82 -15.25
C PHE A 245 15.18 -8.89 -14.21
N LYS A 246 15.95 -8.50 -13.20
CA LYS A 246 16.24 -9.30 -12.01
C LYS A 246 15.89 -8.50 -10.77
N ILE A 247 15.20 -9.15 -9.83
CA ILE A 247 14.74 -8.54 -8.60
C ILE A 247 15.68 -8.95 -7.47
N TYR A 248 16.13 -7.95 -6.73
CA TYR A 248 16.85 -8.11 -5.47
C TYR A 248 16.01 -7.51 -4.35
N HIS A 249 15.93 -8.18 -3.22
CA HIS A 249 15.15 -7.71 -2.08
C HIS A 249 15.98 -7.82 -0.80
N ASP A 250 15.85 -6.89 0.16
CA ASP A 250 16.44 -7.10 1.48
C ASP A 250 15.86 -8.35 2.16
N ASN A 251 16.61 -8.96 3.07
CA ASN A 251 16.17 -10.19 3.73
C ASN A 251 14.90 -9.97 4.58
N ILE A 252 13.88 -10.80 4.35
CA ILE A 252 12.67 -10.86 5.18
C ILE A 252 12.43 -12.32 5.61
N GLU A 253 13.19 -12.76 6.61
CA GLU A 253 13.27 -14.19 7.01
C GLU A 253 11.91 -14.89 7.16
N THR A 254 10.88 -14.16 7.58
CA THR A 254 9.53 -14.70 7.83
C THR A 254 8.76 -15.09 6.56
N VAL A 255 9.06 -14.49 5.40
CA VAL A 255 8.29 -14.67 4.15
C VAL A 255 9.09 -15.06 2.91
N GLN A 256 10.43 -15.04 2.97
CA GLN A 256 11.30 -15.37 1.82
C GLN A 256 10.88 -16.64 1.08
N LYS A 257 10.75 -17.77 1.78
CA LYS A 257 10.35 -19.06 1.18
C LYS A 257 9.00 -19.02 0.46
N TYR A 258 8.07 -18.22 1.00
CA TYR A 258 6.74 -18.07 0.43
C TYR A 258 6.82 -17.20 -0.84
N MET A 259 7.53 -16.07 -0.80
CA MET A 259 7.73 -15.20 -1.97
C MET A 259 8.47 -15.96 -3.09
N ASP A 260 9.58 -16.63 -2.76
CA ASP A 260 10.35 -17.44 -3.71
C ASP A 260 9.46 -18.44 -4.46
N TYR A 261 8.54 -19.11 -3.75
CA TYR A 261 7.64 -20.09 -4.36
C TYR A 261 6.72 -19.47 -5.43
N TYR A 262 6.11 -18.32 -5.16
CA TYR A 262 5.19 -17.67 -6.12
C TYR A 262 5.92 -17.00 -7.27
N PHE A 263 7.03 -16.29 -7.00
CA PHE A 263 7.80 -15.63 -8.05
C PHE A 263 8.48 -16.63 -8.98
N LYS A 264 8.98 -17.76 -8.46
CA LYS A 264 9.52 -18.84 -9.29
C LYS A 264 8.45 -19.47 -10.20
N LYS A 265 7.22 -19.63 -9.70
CA LYS A 265 6.10 -20.10 -10.53
C LYS A 265 5.72 -19.13 -11.66
N ALA A 266 5.98 -17.84 -11.45
CA ALA A 266 5.77 -16.79 -12.43
C ALA A 266 7.00 -16.53 -13.31
N ASP A 267 8.05 -17.35 -13.23
CA ASP A 267 9.31 -17.16 -13.98
C ASP A 267 9.97 -15.79 -13.75
N ILE A 268 9.90 -15.29 -12.50
CA ILE A 268 10.57 -14.05 -12.06
C ILE A 268 11.77 -14.42 -11.19
N ASP A 269 12.96 -13.93 -11.56
CA ASP A 269 14.19 -14.11 -10.78
C ASP A 269 14.21 -13.13 -9.59
N LEU A 270 13.95 -13.66 -8.39
CA LEU A 270 13.99 -12.95 -7.11
C LEU A 270 15.14 -13.50 -6.26
N GLU A 271 16.03 -12.62 -5.82
CA GLU A 271 17.14 -12.94 -4.94
C GLU A 271 17.09 -12.08 -3.68
N PHE A 272 17.20 -12.71 -2.51
CA PHE A 272 17.30 -12.01 -1.23
C PHE A 272 18.76 -11.75 -0.87
N ILE A 273 19.10 -10.50 -0.55
CA ILE A 273 20.48 -10.06 -0.30
C ILE A 273 20.56 -9.22 0.99
N ASP A 274 21.71 -9.25 1.67
CA ASP A 274 21.93 -8.49 2.90
C ASP A 274 22.22 -7.01 2.58
N SER A 275 21.33 -6.13 3.05
CA SER A 275 21.46 -4.67 2.96
C SER A 275 22.81 -4.14 3.44
N LYS A 276 23.49 -4.76 4.41
CA LYS A 276 24.82 -4.32 4.89
C LYS A 276 25.87 -4.22 3.79
N ASN A 277 25.75 -5.05 2.75
CA ASN A 277 26.74 -5.17 1.68
C ASN A 277 26.25 -4.63 0.34
N ASN A 278 25.04 -4.05 0.26
CA ASN A 278 24.46 -3.58 -0.99
C ASN A 278 23.95 -2.13 -0.89
N LEU A 279 24.61 -1.21 -1.61
CA LEU A 279 24.28 0.21 -1.60
C LEU A 279 22.90 0.52 -2.20
N SER A 280 22.47 -0.26 -3.19
CA SER A 280 21.18 -0.08 -3.86
C SER A 280 20.02 -0.45 -2.95
N ILE A 281 20.16 -1.49 -2.13
CA ILE A 281 19.21 -1.84 -1.08
C ILE A 281 19.18 -0.76 0.01
N GLN A 282 20.34 -0.31 0.50
CA GLN A 282 20.39 0.78 1.49
C GLN A 282 19.74 2.07 0.99
N LEU A 283 19.85 2.34 -0.33
CA LEU A 283 19.16 3.47 -0.93
C LEU A 283 17.64 3.26 -0.89
N ALA A 284 17.15 2.07 -1.30
CA ALA A 284 15.74 1.72 -1.22
C ALA A 284 15.20 1.80 0.23
N ASP A 285 15.92 1.27 1.24
CA ASP A 285 15.58 1.37 2.68
C ASP A 285 15.35 2.82 3.08
N ASN A 286 16.32 3.68 2.75
CA ASN A 286 16.29 5.08 3.14
C ASN A 286 15.11 5.83 2.51
N VAL A 287 14.81 5.59 1.24
CA VAL A 287 13.64 6.17 0.57
C VAL A 287 12.34 5.64 1.18
N ALA A 288 12.24 4.33 1.42
CA ALA A 288 11.06 3.70 2.01
C ALA A 288 10.80 4.23 3.43
N SER A 289 11.84 4.38 4.23
CA SER A 289 11.80 4.92 5.60
C SER A 289 11.39 6.41 5.61
N ILE A 290 11.95 7.23 4.73
CA ILE A 290 11.59 8.66 4.58
C ILE A 290 10.11 8.80 4.17
N MET A 291 9.71 8.10 3.11
CA MET A 291 8.33 8.11 2.63
C MET A 291 7.36 7.59 3.69
N GLY A 292 7.69 6.47 4.32
CA GLY A 292 6.89 5.88 5.39
C GLY A 292 6.69 6.84 6.56
N LYS A 293 7.74 7.57 6.97
CA LYS A 293 7.62 8.58 8.04
C LYS A 293 6.69 9.71 7.63
N PHE A 294 6.82 10.25 6.42
CA PHE A 294 5.98 11.37 5.98
C PHE A 294 4.52 10.96 5.81
N ILE A 295 4.24 9.82 5.19
CA ILE A 295 2.89 9.31 4.98
C ILE A 295 2.20 9.03 6.32
N ASN A 296 2.84 8.29 7.23
CA ASN A 296 2.27 8.00 8.56
C ASN A 296 2.12 9.26 9.45
N ASN A 297 2.73 10.39 9.08
CA ASN A 297 2.59 11.65 9.82
C ASN A 297 1.34 12.46 9.41
N ILE A 298 0.79 12.19 8.23
CA ILE A 298 -0.36 12.94 7.67
C ILE A 298 -1.60 12.09 7.47
N LEU A 299 -1.46 10.79 7.28
CA LEU A 299 -2.55 9.84 7.14
C LEU A 299 -2.81 9.11 8.48
N PRO A 300 -4.05 8.65 8.76
CA PRO A 300 -5.23 8.64 7.89
C PRO A 300 -5.98 9.98 7.80
N ILE A 301 -6.72 10.17 6.70
CA ILE A 301 -7.65 11.31 6.53
C ILE A 301 -9.10 10.81 6.59
N GLN A 302 -9.74 11.03 7.74
CA GLN A 302 -11.09 10.52 8.03
C GLN A 302 -12.12 11.60 8.35
N SER A 303 -11.67 12.85 8.52
CA SER A 303 -12.53 13.98 8.88
C SER A 303 -11.89 15.34 8.56
N ASP A 304 -12.70 16.40 8.62
CA ASP A 304 -12.20 17.78 8.52
C ASP A 304 -11.13 18.09 9.57
N ASN A 305 -11.18 17.48 10.76
CA ASN A 305 -10.16 17.67 11.79
C ASN A 305 -8.82 17.04 11.40
N SER A 306 -8.83 15.87 10.75
CA SER A 306 -7.59 15.27 10.22
C SER A 306 -6.97 16.13 9.11
N ILE A 307 -7.80 16.72 8.24
CA ILE A 307 -7.33 17.66 7.21
C ILE A 307 -6.73 18.92 7.86
N LYS A 308 -7.43 19.53 8.83
CA LYS A 308 -6.90 20.71 9.57
C LYS A 308 -5.57 20.40 10.23
N THR A 309 -5.44 19.21 10.84
CA THR A 309 -4.20 18.76 11.46
C THR A 309 -3.07 18.65 10.44
N ALA A 310 -3.35 18.04 9.28
CA ALA A 310 -2.37 17.90 8.20
C ALA A 310 -1.95 19.25 7.58
N LEU A 311 -2.84 20.25 7.59
CA LEU A 311 -2.58 21.62 7.12
C LEU A 311 -1.97 22.55 8.19
N SER A 312 -1.78 22.07 9.42
CA SER A 312 -1.21 22.87 10.50
C SER A 312 0.28 23.18 10.27
N LYS A 313 0.77 24.22 10.94
CA LYS A 313 2.19 24.63 10.89
C LYS A 313 3.14 23.51 11.29
N ASP A 314 2.72 22.63 12.20
CA ASP A 314 3.53 21.50 12.66
C ASP A 314 3.83 20.50 11.54
N LYS A 315 2.98 20.47 10.51
CA LYS A 315 3.10 19.55 9.36
C LYS A 315 3.71 20.20 8.12
N GLU A 316 3.98 21.51 8.12
CA GLU A 316 4.60 22.22 6.99
C GLU A 316 5.92 21.59 6.54
N TRP A 317 6.75 21.16 7.51
CA TRP A 317 8.00 20.46 7.20
C TRP A 317 7.76 19.12 6.48
N THR A 318 6.71 18.38 6.86
CA THR A 318 6.34 17.14 6.17
C THR A 318 5.80 17.45 4.78
N ARG A 319 4.90 18.43 4.65
CA ARG A 319 4.35 18.88 3.37
C ARG A 319 5.45 19.25 2.39
N SER A 320 6.38 20.12 2.81
CA SER A 320 7.44 20.62 1.94
C SER A 320 8.32 19.50 1.40
N ASN A 321 8.74 18.55 2.25
CA ASN A 321 9.58 17.44 1.80
C ASN A 321 8.80 16.40 0.97
N LEU A 322 7.57 16.08 1.36
CA LEU A 322 6.73 15.15 0.61
C LEU A 322 6.36 15.72 -0.78
N SER A 323 6.02 17.01 -0.85
CA SER A 323 5.82 17.73 -2.11
C SER A 323 7.03 17.65 -3.03
N LYS A 324 8.26 17.80 -2.50
CA LYS A 324 9.47 17.67 -3.32
C LYS A 324 9.55 16.27 -3.93
N ILE A 325 9.43 15.23 -3.11
CA ILE A 325 9.51 13.83 -3.56
C ILE A 325 8.44 13.51 -4.62
N PHE A 326 7.17 13.86 -4.36
CA PHE A 326 6.07 13.59 -5.30
C PHE A 326 6.20 14.34 -6.64
N ASN A 327 6.93 15.45 -6.66
CA ASN A 327 7.11 16.26 -7.86
C ASN A 327 8.42 15.96 -8.61
N THR A 328 9.37 15.24 -7.99
CA THR A 328 10.65 14.85 -8.62
C THR A 328 10.65 13.42 -9.12
N VAL A 329 9.85 12.52 -8.55
CA VAL A 329 9.67 11.14 -9.03
C VAL A 329 8.62 11.09 -10.14
N GLU A 330 8.86 10.30 -11.18
CA GLU A 330 7.89 10.13 -12.25
C GLU A 330 6.56 9.53 -11.74
N LYS A 331 5.46 10.24 -11.96
CA LYS A 331 4.13 9.85 -11.43
C LYS A 331 3.69 8.44 -11.83
N LYS A 332 4.08 7.95 -13.02
CA LYS A 332 3.77 6.59 -13.48
C LYS A 332 4.40 5.51 -12.60
N ASN A 333 5.44 5.84 -11.84
CA ASN A 333 6.14 4.92 -10.95
C ASN A 333 5.67 5.02 -9.49
N ILE A 334 4.72 5.90 -9.17
CA ILE A 334 4.10 5.98 -7.85
C ILE A 334 2.76 5.24 -7.90
N LYS A 335 2.67 4.12 -7.19
CA LYS A 335 1.45 3.35 -7.02
C LYS A 335 0.84 3.62 -5.65
N MET A 336 -0.45 3.93 -5.63
CA MET A 336 -1.21 4.16 -4.41
C MET A 336 -2.31 3.11 -4.29
N VAL A 337 -2.18 2.19 -3.35
CA VAL A 337 -3.19 1.21 -2.95
C VAL A 337 -3.74 1.61 -1.58
N ILE A 338 -4.32 2.80 -1.58
CA ILE A 338 -5.02 3.44 -0.47
C ILE A 338 -6.38 3.91 -0.99
N HIS A 339 -7.30 4.30 -0.11
CA HIS A 339 -8.63 4.71 -0.54
C HIS A 339 -8.62 6.06 -1.29
N LEU A 340 -9.59 6.30 -2.16
CA LEU A 340 -9.64 7.39 -3.14
C LEU A 340 -9.52 8.78 -2.51
N ILE A 341 -10.15 9.00 -1.35
CA ILE A 341 -10.05 10.27 -0.64
C ILE A 341 -8.61 10.55 -0.22
N GLU A 342 -7.87 9.54 0.24
CA GLU A 342 -6.46 9.69 0.60
C GLU A 342 -5.57 9.90 -0.62
N GLN A 343 -5.85 9.24 -1.75
CA GLN A 343 -5.14 9.49 -3.00
C GLN A 343 -5.33 10.93 -3.48
N ALA A 344 -6.58 11.41 -3.50
CA ALA A 344 -6.92 12.79 -3.85
C ALA A 344 -6.30 13.79 -2.86
N PHE A 345 -6.28 13.44 -1.56
CA PHE A 345 -5.66 14.22 -0.52
C PHE A 345 -4.16 14.36 -0.75
N LEU A 346 -3.41 13.27 -0.94
CA LEU A 346 -1.98 13.32 -1.19
C LEU A 346 -1.66 14.16 -2.44
N ASN A 347 -2.43 13.97 -3.51
CA ASN A 347 -2.27 14.77 -4.72
C ASN A 347 -2.49 16.27 -4.44
N THR A 348 -3.55 16.63 -3.73
CA THR A 348 -3.86 18.03 -3.38
C THR A 348 -2.84 18.61 -2.41
N TYR A 349 -2.45 17.85 -1.40
CA TYR A 349 -1.50 18.22 -0.35
C TYR A 349 -0.11 18.51 -0.92
N CYS A 350 0.35 17.66 -1.84
CA CYS A 350 1.68 17.76 -2.44
C CYS A 350 1.78 18.80 -3.56
N ASN A 351 0.67 19.13 -4.25
CA ASN A 351 0.67 20.02 -5.42
C ASN A 351 0.10 21.42 -5.15
N THR A 352 -0.27 21.74 -3.91
CA THR A 352 -0.82 23.06 -3.56
C THR A 352 -0.12 23.63 -2.34
N THR A 353 -0.26 24.94 -2.12
CA THR A 353 0.14 25.66 -0.90
C THR A 353 -1.07 26.12 -0.08
N ILE A 354 -2.28 25.67 -0.45
CA ILE A 354 -3.52 26.08 0.20
C ILE A 354 -3.53 25.54 1.63
N ASN A 355 -3.73 26.44 2.59
CA ASN A 355 -3.87 26.12 4.02
C ASN A 355 -5.28 26.41 4.56
N GLU A 356 -6.08 27.19 3.84
CA GLU A 356 -7.48 27.44 4.18
C GLU A 356 -8.33 26.21 3.87
N LEU A 357 -8.96 25.62 4.91
CA LEU A 357 -9.69 24.36 4.79
C LEU A 357 -10.74 24.36 3.66
N TYR A 358 -11.55 25.41 3.55
CA TYR A 358 -12.61 25.46 2.55
C TYR A 358 -12.08 25.43 1.11
N LYS A 359 -11.02 26.22 0.84
CA LYS A 359 -10.35 26.23 -0.47
C LYS A 359 -9.65 24.90 -0.73
N PHE A 360 -9.01 24.32 0.29
CA PHE A 360 -8.34 23.02 0.17
C PHE A 360 -9.35 21.91 -0.15
N LYS A 361 -10.50 21.89 0.53
CA LYS A 361 -11.58 20.93 0.25
C LYS A 361 -12.14 21.08 -1.15
N SER A 362 -12.26 22.30 -1.65
CA SER A 362 -12.72 22.54 -3.03
C SER A 362 -11.76 21.90 -4.04
N GLU A 363 -10.45 22.10 -3.87
CA GLU A 363 -9.43 21.47 -4.73
C GLU A 363 -9.36 19.94 -4.54
N LEU A 364 -9.54 19.46 -3.30
CA LEU A 364 -9.62 18.04 -2.99
C LEU A 364 -10.74 17.36 -3.76
N LEU A 365 -11.92 17.97 -3.82
CA LEU A 365 -13.08 17.43 -4.56
C LEU A 365 -12.78 17.35 -6.07
N ILE A 366 -12.16 18.39 -6.65
CA ILE A 366 -11.73 18.37 -8.06
C ILE A 366 -10.77 17.20 -8.33
N ASN A 367 -9.80 16.98 -7.43
CA ASN A 367 -8.84 15.90 -7.58
C ASN A 367 -9.46 14.51 -7.30
N LEU A 368 -10.46 14.44 -6.42
CA LEU A 368 -11.23 13.22 -6.18
C LEU A 368 -12.02 12.83 -7.42
N ASP A 369 -12.73 13.77 -8.05
CA ASP A 369 -13.48 13.53 -9.29
C ASP A 369 -12.53 13.01 -10.39
N ARG A 370 -11.40 13.71 -10.61
CA ARG A 370 -10.37 13.26 -11.58
C ARG A 370 -9.86 11.86 -11.26
N ARG A 371 -9.65 11.54 -9.98
CA ARG A 371 -9.11 10.24 -9.59
C ARG A 371 -10.12 9.12 -9.77
N PHE A 372 -11.39 9.39 -9.45
CA PHE A 372 -12.49 8.46 -9.70
C PHE A 372 -12.52 8.05 -11.18
N TYR A 373 -12.50 9.00 -12.11
CA TYR A 373 -12.43 8.70 -13.54
C TYR A 373 -11.15 7.94 -13.93
N ASN A 374 -9.98 8.32 -13.42
CA ASN A 374 -8.72 7.66 -13.77
C ASN A 374 -8.65 6.20 -13.30
N GLU A 375 -9.15 5.89 -12.11
CA GLU A 375 -9.24 4.52 -11.62
C GLU A 375 -10.25 3.69 -12.44
N MET A 376 -11.37 4.28 -12.87
CA MET A 376 -12.32 3.61 -13.77
C MET A 376 -11.68 3.17 -15.10
N TYR A 377 -10.81 3.99 -15.69
CA TYR A 377 -10.21 3.70 -17.00
C TYR A 377 -8.96 2.82 -16.94
N ASN A 378 -8.23 2.82 -15.81
CA ASN A 378 -6.92 2.18 -15.71
C ASN A 378 -6.87 0.97 -14.76
N HIS A 379 -7.94 0.65 -14.03
CA HIS A 379 -7.95 -0.57 -13.21
C HIS A 379 -7.92 -1.82 -14.11
N LYS A 380 -6.74 -2.43 -14.20
CA LYS A 380 -6.55 -3.77 -14.74
C LYS A 380 -6.80 -4.82 -13.67
N THR A 381 -7.45 -5.92 -14.04
CA THR A 381 -8.06 -6.92 -13.14
C THR A 381 -7.03 -7.91 -12.56
N LEU A 382 -7.38 -8.60 -11.47
CA LEU A 382 -6.61 -9.74 -10.93
C LEU A 382 -6.48 -10.89 -11.96
N VAL A 383 -7.50 -11.07 -12.79
CA VAL A 383 -7.53 -12.06 -13.89
C VAL A 383 -6.58 -11.67 -15.03
N GLU A 384 -6.42 -10.37 -15.30
CA GLU A 384 -5.37 -9.88 -16.20
C GLU A 384 -3.99 -10.06 -15.59
N THR A 385 -3.86 -10.01 -14.26
CA THR A 385 -2.58 -10.25 -13.59
C THR A 385 -2.11 -11.69 -13.76
N ASP A 386 -3.00 -12.67 -13.61
CA ASP A 386 -2.70 -14.09 -13.88
C ASP A 386 -2.37 -14.40 -15.35
N LYS A 387 -2.94 -13.64 -16.30
CA LYS A 387 -2.57 -13.71 -17.72
C LYS A 387 -1.23 -13.01 -18.00
N LEU A 388 -0.93 -11.95 -17.27
CA LEU A 388 0.30 -11.14 -17.40
C LEU A 388 1.50 -11.72 -16.64
N PHE A 389 1.29 -12.64 -15.70
CA PHE A 389 2.36 -13.47 -15.14
C PHE A 389 2.72 -14.65 -16.05
N LYS A 390 1.89 -14.95 -17.06
CA LYS A 390 2.13 -15.98 -18.08
C LYS A 390 2.68 -15.42 -19.41
N LEU A 391 2.78 -14.09 -19.54
CA LEU A 391 3.38 -13.35 -20.65
C LEU A 391 4.64 -12.62 -20.16
#